data_AF-A0A7S1QGQ1-F1
#
_entry.id   AF-A0A7S1QGQ1-F1
#
_cell.length_a   1.000
_cell.length_b   1.000
_cell.length_c   1.000
_cell.angle_alpha   90.00
_cell.angle_beta   90.00
_cell.angle_gamma   90.00
#
_symmetry.space_group_name_H-M   'P 1'
#
loop_
_entity.id
_entity.type
_entity.pdbx_description
1 polymer ?
#
loop_
_entity_poly.entity_id
_entity_poly.type
_entity_poly.pdbx_seq_one_letter_code
_entity_poly.pdbx_strand_id
1 'polypeptide(L)'
;AEQVVGASKVEFPEVPPSFLPPVTRRERLRLLQGLSVVHSVLTVARVPYFTITGTLLGAMRHHGFVPWDGDADVCADIRDEARLMRLALLQGGSDSGQEQDAERPEGSAVARAAALL
;
A
#
# COMPACT_ATOMS: atom_id res chain seq x y z
N ALA A 1 -2.92 22.49 52.02
CA ALA A 1 -4.24 22.22 51.46
C ALA A 1 -4.31 22.90 50.12
N GLU A 2 -4.31 22.12 49.03
CA GLU A 2 -5.14 22.37 47.85
C GLU A 2 -4.99 21.16 46.93
N GLN A 3 -6.08 20.40 46.83
CA GLN A 3 -6.24 19.29 45.91
C GLN A 3 -6.27 19.85 44.50
N VAL A 4 -5.33 19.46 43.65
CA VAL A 4 -5.58 19.51 42.20
C VAL A 4 -6.41 18.27 41.87
N VAL A 5 -7.67 18.57 41.56
CA VAL A 5 -8.76 17.67 41.18
C VAL A 5 -8.30 16.67 40.13
N GLY A 6 -8.61 15.40 40.37
CA GLY A 6 -8.23 14.27 39.55
C GLY A 6 -8.54 14.47 38.07
N ALA A 7 -7.49 14.44 37.26
CA ALA A 7 -7.62 13.97 35.89
C ALA A 7 -8.01 12.49 36.00
N SER A 8 -9.31 12.21 35.93
CA SER A 8 -9.82 10.86 35.69
C SER A 8 -9.07 10.33 34.48
N LYS A 9 -8.19 9.36 34.72
CA LYS A 9 -7.48 8.62 33.68
C LYS A 9 -8.57 8.12 32.75
N VAL A 10 -8.68 8.71 31.56
CA VAL A 10 -9.64 8.23 30.56
C VAL A 10 -9.13 6.85 30.17
N GLU A 11 -9.70 5.82 30.80
CA GLU A 11 -9.45 4.45 30.45
C GLU A 11 -10.14 4.22 29.11
N PHE A 12 -9.35 4.22 28.05
CA PHE A 12 -9.83 3.71 26.78
C PHE A 12 -10.17 2.23 27.01
N PRO A 13 -11.42 1.80 26.77
CA PRO A 13 -11.74 0.38 26.86
C PRO A 13 -10.79 -0.41 25.96
N GLU A 14 -10.48 -1.65 26.36
CA GLU A 14 -9.67 -2.55 25.55
C GLU A 14 -10.14 -2.49 24.08
N VAL A 15 -9.21 -2.18 23.18
CA VAL A 15 -9.53 -2.01 21.76
C VAL A 15 -10.11 -3.33 21.25
N PRO A 16 -11.33 -3.37 20.67
CA PRO A 16 -11.91 -4.61 20.19
C PRO A 16 -10.97 -5.26 19.17
N PRO A 17 -10.89 -6.61 19.10
CA PRO A 17 -9.97 -7.31 18.20
C PRO A 17 -10.07 -6.88 16.72
N SER A 18 -11.25 -6.45 16.27
CA SER A 18 -11.49 -5.94 14.91
C SER A 18 -10.78 -4.62 14.59
N PHE A 19 -10.35 -3.87 15.61
CA PHE A 19 -9.61 -2.61 15.47
C PHE A 19 -8.10 -2.81 15.75
N LEU A 20 -7.67 -4.05 15.96
CA LEU A 20 -6.25 -4.39 16.00
C LEU A 20 -5.70 -4.56 14.58
N PRO A 21 -4.41 -4.30 14.37
CA PRO A 21 -3.79 -4.55 13.07
C PRO A 21 -3.89 -6.03 12.66
N PRO A 22 -4.48 -6.33 11.49
CA PRO A 22 -4.51 -7.70 10.98
C PRO A 22 -3.16 -8.12 10.39
N VAL A 23 -2.27 -7.15 10.14
CA VAL A 23 -0.95 -7.34 9.53
C VAL A 23 0.17 -6.80 10.41
N THR A 24 1.32 -7.47 10.36
CA THR A 24 2.54 -7.06 11.05
C THR A 24 3.10 -5.76 10.49
N ARG A 25 3.99 -5.10 11.25
CA ARG A 25 4.72 -3.92 10.76
C ARG A 25 5.50 -4.23 9.47
N ARG A 26 6.07 -5.42 9.34
CA ARG A 26 6.82 -5.84 8.14
C ARG A 26 5.91 -5.95 6.92
N GLU A 27 4.72 -6.52 7.08
CA GLU A 27 3.74 -6.62 5.99
C GLU A 27 3.21 -5.26 5.57
N ARG A 28 2.99 -4.33 6.50
CA ARG A 28 2.63 -2.95 6.14
C ARG A 28 3.70 -2.22 5.34
N LEU A 29 4.98 -2.45 5.65
CA LEU A 29 6.07 -1.91 4.83
C LEU A 29 6.08 -2.50 3.43
N ARG A 30 5.72 -3.79 3.28
CA ARG A 30 5.54 -4.42 1.96
C ARG A 30 4.34 -3.84 1.21
N LEU A 31 3.22 -3.56 1.87
CA LEU A 31 2.08 -2.87 1.27
C LEU A 31 2.47 -1.47 0.76
N LEU A 32 3.21 -0.70 1.56
CA LEU A 32 3.72 0.61 1.16
C LEU A 32 4.68 0.51 -0.03
N GLN A 33 5.58 -0.47 -0.02
CA GLN A 33 6.47 -0.75 -1.14
C GLN A 33 5.66 -1.13 -2.39
N GLY A 34 4.62 -1.96 -2.25
CA GLY A 34 3.70 -2.33 -3.33
C GLY A 34 3.01 -1.10 -3.93
N LEU A 35 2.47 -0.21 -3.09
CA LEU A 35 1.89 1.07 -3.54
C LEU A 35 2.91 1.94 -4.29
N SER A 36 4.17 1.97 -3.86
CA SER A 36 5.24 2.71 -4.56
C SER A 36 5.54 2.13 -5.95
N VAL A 37 5.54 0.80 -6.07
CA VAL A 37 5.69 0.12 -7.37
C VAL A 37 4.49 0.39 -8.26
N VAL A 38 3.26 0.29 -7.74
CA VAL A 38 2.02 0.61 -8.47
C VAL A 38 2.05 2.06 -8.95
N HIS A 39 2.41 3.02 -8.08
CA HIS A 39 2.58 4.43 -8.44
C HIS A 39 3.52 4.59 -9.63
N SER A 40 4.69 3.96 -9.57
CA SER A 40 5.71 4.07 -10.60
C SER A 40 5.23 3.50 -11.94
N VAL A 41 4.58 2.32 -11.91
CA VAL A 41 4.04 1.67 -13.12
C VAL A 41 2.92 2.51 -13.75
N LEU A 42 1.95 2.99 -12.96
CA LEU A 42 0.83 3.79 -13.47
C LEU A 42 1.30 5.15 -13.99
N THR A 43 2.30 5.77 -13.34
CA THR A 43 2.90 7.03 -13.79
C THR A 43 3.60 6.87 -15.14
N VAL A 44 4.43 5.83 -15.30
CA VAL A 44 5.09 5.50 -16.58
C VAL A 44 4.05 5.20 -17.66
N ALA A 45 3.01 4.46 -17.31
CA ALA A 45 1.89 4.16 -18.20
C ALA A 45 0.96 5.34 -18.48
N ARG A 46 1.20 6.50 -17.87
CA ARG A 46 0.35 7.70 -17.96
C ARG A 46 -1.13 7.40 -17.70
N VAL A 47 -1.39 6.49 -16.75
CA VAL A 47 -2.74 6.16 -16.29
C VAL A 47 -3.03 7.01 -15.06
N PRO A 48 -3.97 7.97 -15.12
CA PRO A 48 -4.39 8.72 -13.96
C PRO A 48 -5.02 7.79 -12.93
N TYR A 49 -4.62 7.94 -11.67
CA TYR A 49 -5.15 7.14 -10.59
C TYR A 49 -5.13 7.93 -9.28
N PHE A 50 -5.88 7.46 -8.28
CA PHE A 50 -5.91 8.04 -6.94
C PHE A 50 -6.16 6.94 -5.90
N THR A 51 -5.73 7.15 -4.66
CA THR A 51 -6.08 6.23 -3.56
C THR A 51 -7.55 6.40 -3.19
N ILE A 52 -8.19 5.34 -2.71
CA ILE A 52 -9.60 5.36 -2.32
C ILE A 52 -9.80 4.74 -0.94
N THR A 53 -11.06 4.72 -0.47
CA THR A 53 -11.52 3.95 0.72
C THR A 53 -10.66 4.19 1.97
N GLY A 54 -10.28 3.11 2.68
CA GLY A 54 -9.45 3.15 3.88
C GLY A 54 -8.05 3.71 3.62
N THR A 55 -7.50 3.47 2.43
CA THR A 55 -6.17 3.97 2.05
C THR A 55 -6.14 5.50 1.97
N LEU A 56 -7.12 6.10 1.28
CA LEU A 56 -7.26 7.57 1.22
C LEU A 56 -7.58 8.15 2.59
N LEU A 57 -8.49 7.52 3.34
CA LEU A 57 -8.90 7.99 4.65
C LEU A 57 -7.73 8.04 5.64
N GLY A 58 -6.93 6.98 5.70
CA GLY A 58 -5.77 6.92 6.57
C GLY A 58 -4.71 7.95 6.18
N ALA A 59 -4.44 8.11 4.88
CA ALA A 59 -3.50 9.12 4.38
C ALA A 59 -3.91 10.54 4.80
N MET A 60 -5.21 10.85 4.72
CA MET A 60 -5.77 12.15 5.11
C MET A 60 -5.85 12.36 6.62
N ARG A 61 -6.22 11.33 7.40
CA ARG A 61 -6.46 11.49 8.84
C ARG A 61 -5.19 11.49 9.68
N HIS A 62 -4.25 10.60 9.36
CA HIS A 62 -3.06 10.39 10.19
C HIS A 62 -1.83 10.00 9.35
N HIS A 63 -1.81 10.34 8.06
CA HIS A 63 -0.64 10.19 7.18
C HIS A 63 -0.07 8.76 7.11
N GLY A 64 -0.95 7.75 7.12
CA GLY A 64 -0.56 6.34 7.04
C GLY A 64 -1.76 5.42 6.81
N PHE A 65 -1.57 4.11 6.88
CA PHE A 65 -2.67 3.14 6.79
C PHE A 65 -3.58 3.21 8.01
N VAL A 66 -4.87 2.95 7.83
CA VAL A 66 -5.79 2.76 8.95
C VAL A 66 -5.23 1.64 9.84
N PRO A 67 -5.22 1.79 11.19
CA PRO A 67 -4.50 0.85 12.05
C PRO A 67 -4.94 -0.61 11.94
N TRP A 68 -6.20 -0.84 11.60
CA TRP A 68 -6.81 -2.15 11.40
C TRP A 68 -6.98 -2.56 9.93
N ASP A 69 -6.42 -1.79 8.99
CA ASP A 69 -6.39 -2.20 7.57
C ASP A 69 -5.33 -3.26 7.32
N GLY A 70 -5.64 -4.16 6.39
CA GLY A 70 -4.75 -5.24 5.93
C GLY A 70 -4.34 -5.12 4.46
N ASP A 71 -4.88 -4.14 3.73
CA ASP A 71 -4.73 -3.97 2.29
C ASP A 71 -4.47 -2.50 1.91
N ALA A 72 -4.47 -2.24 0.60
CA ALA A 72 -4.30 -0.92 0.03
C ALA A 72 -5.07 -0.81 -1.29
N ASP A 73 -5.79 0.29 -1.47
CA ASP A 73 -6.68 0.49 -2.61
C ASP A 73 -6.28 1.71 -3.45
N VAL A 74 -6.24 1.51 -4.77
CA VAL A 74 -6.14 2.57 -5.77
C VAL A 74 -7.25 2.41 -6.82
N CYS A 75 -7.69 3.53 -7.38
CA CYS A 75 -8.67 3.59 -8.44
C CYS A 75 -8.08 4.28 -9.67
N ALA A 76 -8.36 3.72 -10.84
CA ALA A 76 -8.06 4.31 -12.14
C ALA A 76 -9.33 4.30 -13.00
N ASP A 77 -9.32 5.07 -14.09
CA ASP A 77 -10.46 5.15 -14.99
C ASP A 77 -10.70 3.83 -15.73
N ILE A 78 -11.96 3.39 -15.86
CA ILE A 78 -12.32 2.17 -16.57
C ILE A 78 -11.87 2.19 -18.05
N ARG A 79 -11.71 3.37 -18.64
CA ARG A 79 -11.20 3.53 -20.01
C ARG A 79 -9.76 3.02 -20.16
N ASP A 80 -9.00 2.92 -19.07
CA ASP A 80 -7.63 2.39 -19.05
C ASP A 80 -7.58 0.87 -18.75
N GLU A 81 -8.72 0.18 -18.61
CA GLU A 81 -8.80 -1.24 -18.25
C GLU A 81 -7.90 -2.12 -19.12
N ALA A 82 -7.96 -1.99 -20.45
CA ALA A 82 -7.15 -2.78 -21.36
C ALA A 82 -5.63 -2.52 -21.19
N ARG A 83 -5.23 -1.29 -20.88
CA ARG A 83 -3.84 -0.91 -20.60
C ARG A 83 -3.39 -1.52 -19.26
N LEU A 84 -4.24 -1.46 -18.24
CA LEU A 84 -4.00 -2.07 -16.93
C LEU A 84 -3.85 -3.59 -17.02
N MET A 85 -4.75 -4.28 -17.76
CA MET A 85 -4.66 -5.72 -17.99
C MET A 85 -3.35 -6.11 -18.67
N ARG A 86 -2.93 -5.35 -19.69
CA ARG A 86 -1.64 -5.60 -20.36
C ARG A 86 -0.47 -5.44 -19.39
N LEU A 87 -0.45 -4.39 -18.57
CA LEU A 87 0.60 -4.16 -17.58
C LEU A 87 0.66 -5.29 -16.54
N ALA A 88 -0.49 -5.76 -16.07
CA ALA A 88 -0.56 -6.87 -15.10
C ALA A 88 -0.04 -8.19 -15.69
N LEU A 89 -0.45 -8.52 -16.92
CA LEU A 89 -0.04 -9.76 -17.59
C LEU A 89 1.45 -9.80 -17.96
N LEU A 90 2.05 -8.65 -18.29
CA LEU A 90 3.47 -8.56 -18.60
C LEU A 90 4.38 -8.85 -17.40
N GLN A 91 3.88 -8.73 -16.17
CA GLN A 91 4.65 -9.03 -14.95
C GLN A 91 4.50 -10.49 -14.49
N GLY A 92 3.48 -11.22 -14.96
CA GLY A 92 3.21 -12.62 -14.59
C GLY A 92 3.99 -13.68 -15.39
N GLY A 93 4.90 -13.26 -16.29
CA GLY A 93 5.58 -14.14 -17.24
C GLY A 93 7.00 -14.60 -16.88
N SER A 94 7.48 -14.44 -15.65
CA SER A 94 8.82 -14.92 -15.29
C SER A 94 8.93 -15.43 -13.85
N ASP A 95 9.48 -16.65 -13.75
CA ASP A 95 9.93 -17.43 -12.59
C ASP A 95 8.90 -18.02 -11.62
N SER A 96 8.42 -19.20 -12.00
CA SER A 96 8.30 -20.31 -11.05
C SER A 96 9.67 -20.68 -10.49
N GLY A 97 9.92 -20.34 -9.22
CA GLY A 97 10.90 -21.02 -8.36
C GLY A 97 12.33 -20.49 -8.40
N GLN A 98 12.68 -19.67 -7.41
CA GLN A 98 13.57 -20.04 -6.30
C GLN A 98 13.99 -18.77 -5.56
N GLU A 99 13.66 -18.74 -4.27
CA GLU A 99 14.11 -17.75 -3.31
C GLU A 99 15.61 -18.02 -3.03
N GLN A 100 16.50 -17.32 -3.74
CA GLN A 100 17.91 -17.24 -3.37
C GLN A 100 18.34 -15.77 -3.35
N ASP A 101 18.72 -15.33 -2.16
CA ASP A 101 19.34 -14.05 -1.87
C ASP A 101 20.62 -13.90 -2.69
N ALA A 102 20.57 -13.10 -3.76
CA ALA A 102 21.76 -12.61 -4.44
C ALA A 102 21.46 -11.24 -5.05
N GLU A 103 22.27 -10.25 -4.70
CA GLU A 103 22.31 -8.91 -5.29
C GLU A 103 22.28 -9.01 -6.83
N ARG A 104 21.13 -8.68 -7.43
CA ARG A 104 20.99 -8.52 -8.89
C ARG A 104 20.95 -7.02 -9.19
N PRO A 105 21.67 -6.53 -10.22
CA PRO A 105 21.75 -5.11 -10.48
C PRO A 105 20.38 -4.56 -10.89
N GLU A 106 20.08 -3.38 -10.38
CA GLU A 106 18.79 -2.69 -10.42
C GLU A 106 18.37 -2.33 -11.86
N GLY A 107 17.76 -3.27 -12.55
CA GLY A 107 16.81 -2.98 -13.62
C GLY A 107 15.42 -2.90 -13.01
N SER A 108 15.06 -1.75 -12.42
CA SER A 108 13.75 -1.54 -11.79
C SER A 108 12.64 -2.07 -12.72
N ALA A 109 11.64 -2.78 -12.18
CA ALA A 109 10.47 -3.22 -12.97
C ALA A 109 9.83 -2.06 -13.78
N VAL A 110 10.02 -0.84 -13.28
CA VAL A 110 9.69 0.45 -13.93
C VAL A 110 10.42 0.62 -15.26
N ALA A 111 11.71 0.29 -15.35
CA ALA A 111 12.50 0.36 -16.58
C ALA A 111 12.01 -0.65 -17.63
N ARG A 112 11.59 -1.85 -17.21
CA ARG A 112 11.01 -2.83 -18.14
C ARG A 112 9.63 -2.40 -18.64
N ALA A 113 8.81 -1.81 -17.77
CA ALA A 113 7.50 -1.26 -18.16
C ALA A 113 7.65 -0.06 -19.09
N ALA A 114 8.65 0.81 -18.85
CA ALA A 114 8.95 1.98 -19.69
C ALA A 114 9.45 1.60 -21.09
N ALA A 115 10.17 0.48 -21.24
CA ALA A 115 10.68 0.03 -22.54
C ALA A 115 9.61 -0.57 -23.49
N LEU A 116 8.38 -0.77 -23.00
CA LEU A 116 7.30 -1.44 -23.74
C LEU A 116 6.12 -0.51 -24.09
N LEU A 117 6.23 0.78 -23.76
CA LEU A 117 5.28 1.85 -24.08
C LEU A 117 5.88 2.81 -25.11
#